data_AF-A0A5N6E030-F1
#
_entry.id   AF-A0A5N6E030-F1
#
_cell.length_a   1.000
_cell.length_b   1.000
_cell.length_c   1.000
_cell.angle_alpha   90.00
_cell.angle_beta   90.00
_cell.angle_gamma   90.00
#
_symmetry.space_group_name_H-M   'P 1'
#
loop_
_entity.id
_entity.type
_entity.pdbx_description
1 polymer ?
#
loop_
_entity_poly.entity_id
_entity_poly.type
_entity_poly.pdbx_seq_one_letter_code
_entity_poly.pdbx_strand_id
1 'polypeptide(L)'
;MGKKRKRPFKNGQAREDLPQLSFQTSTVPDEDSLEQTHPVISIYYRRVVTLRQYLLERIPKSSKSRRRRIASVRSHDPSGAGCSGDQDEELSQLLDTTLVGILKEPTAGCDQERRRELAEFTASPDRSLLASTDTGPPCPQAEIVDYVVSTLFNRSTFSYQRPKHILTHGFERANGLQATTRNNTLACSLRGIVARFPNKNVQSLKRAPWTDILGLLGSNGEDIMTSLLFDCGVFTAIDCRKGIYYQLSGKPCHSRPSE
;
A
#
# COMPACT_ATOMS: atom_id res chain seq x y z
N MET A 1 -17.75 76.84 7.10
CA MET A 1 -19.10 77.34 6.71
C MET A 1 -19.47 76.68 5.39
N GLY A 2 -20.52 75.89 5.18
CA GLY A 2 -21.82 75.78 5.83
C GLY A 2 -22.89 75.96 4.76
N LYS A 3 -23.51 74.87 4.28
CA LYS A 3 -24.93 74.80 3.86
C LYS A 3 -25.33 73.38 3.42
N LYS A 4 -26.08 72.72 4.30
CA LYS A 4 -27.02 71.62 4.01
C LYS A 4 -28.23 72.14 3.20
N ARG A 5 -28.87 71.28 2.41
CA ARG A 5 -30.34 71.16 2.15
C ARG A 5 -30.55 70.00 1.16
N LYS A 6 -31.13 68.85 1.56
CA LYS A 6 -32.54 68.45 1.81
C LYS A 6 -33.19 67.77 0.58
N ARG A 7 -33.54 66.48 0.74
CA ARG A 7 -34.30 65.61 -0.18
C ARG A 7 -35.80 65.96 -0.20
N PRO A 8 -36.55 65.44 -1.20
CA PRO A 8 -37.72 64.58 -0.89
C PRO A 8 -37.68 63.31 -1.78
N PHE A 9 -37.72 62.06 -1.29
CA PHE A 9 -38.87 61.28 -0.79
C PHE A 9 -40.17 61.46 -1.58
N LYS A 10 -40.69 60.39 -2.21
CA LYS A 10 -41.91 59.68 -1.77
C LYS A 10 -42.28 58.47 -2.66
N ASN A 11 -42.50 57.34 -1.96
CA ASN A 11 -43.37 56.18 -2.18
C ASN A 11 -43.33 55.43 -3.52
N GLY A 12 -43.18 54.10 -3.53
CA GLY A 12 -43.93 53.06 -2.78
C GLY A 12 -44.70 52.27 -3.84
N GLN A 13 -44.84 50.96 -3.90
CA GLN A 13 -44.88 49.77 -3.03
C GLN A 13 -44.60 48.60 -4.00
N ALA A 14 -44.37 47.33 -3.69
CA ALA A 14 -44.11 46.47 -2.54
C ALA A 14 -43.54 45.20 -3.23
N ARG A 15 -42.43 44.61 -2.77
CA ARG A 15 -42.37 43.54 -1.76
C ARG A 15 -43.36 42.40 -2.03
N GLU A 16 -42.83 41.27 -2.48
CA GLU A 16 -42.72 39.99 -1.75
C GLU A 16 -41.59 39.20 -2.44
N ASP A 17 -40.40 39.11 -1.85
CA ASP A 17 -39.92 38.10 -0.87
C ASP A 17 -39.71 36.71 -1.52
N LEU A 18 -38.61 35.95 -1.39
CA LEU A 18 -37.29 35.96 -0.73
C LEU A 18 -36.63 34.62 -1.21
N PRO A 19 -35.44 34.19 -0.75
CA PRO A 19 -34.11 34.67 -1.08
C PRO A 19 -33.24 33.57 -1.73
N GLN A 20 -32.38 33.98 -2.66
CA GLN A 20 -31.15 33.24 -2.97
C GLN A 20 -30.29 33.21 -1.71
N LEU A 21 -30.21 32.05 -1.05
CA LEU A 21 -29.24 31.82 0.02
C LEU A 21 -27.85 31.68 -0.61
N SER A 22 -27.14 32.80 -0.66
CA SER A 22 -25.70 32.80 -0.67
C SER A 22 -25.22 32.13 0.61
N PHE A 23 -24.53 31.01 0.48
CA PHE A 23 -23.49 30.63 1.41
C PHE A 23 -22.17 30.68 0.67
N GLN A 24 -21.61 31.88 0.60
CA GLN A 24 -20.16 32.00 0.71
C GLN A 24 -19.84 31.66 2.16
N THR A 25 -19.39 30.43 2.40
CA THR A 25 -18.53 30.16 3.53
C THR A 25 -17.17 29.87 2.94
N SER A 26 -16.32 30.89 3.05
CA SER A 26 -14.89 30.79 2.96
C SER A 26 -14.41 29.68 3.89
N THR A 27 -14.19 28.49 3.33
CA THR A 27 -13.35 27.46 3.94
C THR A 27 -11.92 27.77 3.52
N VAL A 28 -11.16 28.22 4.51
CA VAL A 28 -9.70 28.18 4.53
C VAL A 28 -9.24 26.88 3.87
N PRO A 29 -8.28 26.87 2.93
CA PRO A 29 -7.74 25.62 2.41
C PRO A 29 -7.00 24.94 3.57
N ASP A 30 -7.64 23.95 4.16
CA ASP A 30 -7.01 23.04 5.11
C ASP A 30 -6.01 22.19 4.32
N GLU A 31 -4.74 22.27 4.70
CA GLU A 31 -3.60 21.57 4.10
C GLU A 31 -3.63 20.05 4.42
N ASP A 32 -4.76 19.36 4.27
CA ASP A 32 -4.85 17.95 4.73
C ASP A 32 -5.77 17.00 3.95
N SER A 33 -6.23 17.35 2.74
CA SER A 33 -7.02 16.42 1.90
C SER A 33 -6.23 15.91 0.70
N LEU A 34 -5.23 15.07 0.96
CA LEU A 34 -4.42 14.36 -0.04
C LEU A 34 -5.05 13.05 -0.54
N GLU A 35 -6.33 12.80 -0.23
CA GLU A 35 -7.01 11.55 -0.57
C GLU A 35 -7.34 11.46 -2.05
N GLN A 36 -6.89 10.39 -2.69
CA GLN A 36 -7.13 10.16 -4.11
C GLN A 36 -8.41 9.37 -4.30
N THR A 37 -9.42 9.96 -4.92
CA THR A 37 -10.72 9.30 -5.09
C THR A 37 -10.68 8.38 -6.32
N HIS A 38 -10.79 7.06 -6.12
CA HIS A 38 -10.93 6.10 -7.22
C HIS A 38 -12.28 5.39 -7.10
N PRO A 39 -13.17 5.47 -8.10
CA PRO A 39 -14.59 5.17 -7.96
C PRO A 39 -14.88 3.74 -7.48
N VAL A 40 -14.04 2.77 -7.85
CA VAL A 40 -14.19 1.37 -7.41
C VAL A 40 -13.44 1.07 -6.12
N ILE A 41 -12.24 1.64 -5.94
CA ILE A 41 -11.37 1.25 -4.81
C ILE A 41 -11.91 1.89 -3.52
N SER A 42 -12.39 3.12 -3.59
CA SER A 42 -13.01 3.85 -2.48
C SER A 42 -14.30 3.20 -1.96
N ILE A 43 -14.88 2.22 -2.67
CA ILE A 43 -16.01 1.42 -2.17
C ILE A 43 -15.53 0.36 -1.17
N TYR A 44 -14.34 -0.20 -1.39
CA TYR A 44 -13.81 -1.31 -0.59
C TYR A 44 -12.86 -0.85 0.53
N TYR A 45 -12.27 0.34 0.38
CA TYR A 45 -11.29 0.88 1.30
C TYR A 45 -11.74 2.24 1.80
N ARG A 46 -11.53 2.49 3.10
CA ARG A 46 -11.95 3.75 3.73
C ARG A 46 -11.17 4.94 3.19
N ARG A 47 -9.89 4.71 2.91
CA ARG A 47 -8.95 5.73 2.47
C ARG A 47 -8.08 5.18 1.35
N VAL A 48 -7.86 5.99 0.32
CA VAL A 48 -7.04 5.65 -0.83
C VAL A 48 -6.01 6.75 -1.03
N VAL A 49 -4.73 6.39 -1.02
CA VAL A 49 -3.58 7.30 -1.13
C VAL A 49 -2.55 6.73 -2.09
N THR A 50 -1.62 7.56 -2.56
CA THR A 50 -0.47 7.02 -3.30
C THR A 50 0.48 6.27 -2.38
N LEU A 51 1.29 5.37 -2.94
CA LEU A 51 2.33 4.68 -2.19
C LEU A 51 3.30 5.68 -1.56
N ARG A 52 3.69 6.74 -2.27
CA ARG A 52 4.53 7.81 -1.70
C ARG A 52 3.93 8.41 -0.44
N GLN A 53 2.65 8.80 -0.48
CA GLN A 53 1.95 9.39 0.65
C GLN A 53 1.89 8.43 1.83
N TYR A 54 1.47 7.18 1.59
CA TYR A 54 1.42 6.14 2.61
C TYR A 54 2.78 5.98 3.32
N LEU A 55 3.88 5.86 2.56
CA LEU A 55 5.22 5.68 3.13
C LEU A 55 5.66 6.92 3.95
N LEU A 56 5.37 8.14 3.47
CA LEU A 56 5.74 9.38 4.16
C LEU A 56 4.97 9.62 5.46
N GLU A 57 3.75 9.10 5.57
CA GLU A 57 2.94 9.12 6.80
C GLU A 57 3.43 8.11 7.83
N ARG A 58 3.89 6.94 7.37
CA ARG A 58 4.36 5.86 8.24
C ARG A 58 5.76 6.08 8.80
N ILE A 59 6.58 6.88 8.13
CA ILE A 59 7.90 7.25 8.65
C ILE A 59 7.74 8.28 9.77
N PRO A 60 8.36 8.07 10.94
CA PRO A 60 8.31 9.03 12.05
C PRO A 60 8.69 10.44 11.61
N LYS A 61 7.92 11.45 12.04
CA LYS A 61 8.15 12.87 11.72
C LYS A 61 9.56 13.35 12.10
N SER A 62 10.19 12.72 13.10
CA SER A 62 11.57 12.97 13.52
C SER A 62 12.62 12.60 12.46
N SER A 63 12.31 11.68 11.55
CA SER A 63 13.22 11.14 10.54
C SER A 63 13.24 11.98 9.25
N LYS A 64 13.56 13.27 9.39
CA LYS A 64 13.52 14.26 8.30
C LYS A 64 14.33 13.84 7.07
N SER A 65 15.52 13.25 7.25
CA SER A 65 16.37 12.78 6.15
C SER A 65 15.69 11.68 5.32
N ARG A 66 15.09 10.68 5.97
CA ARG A 66 14.37 9.58 5.28
C ARG A 66 13.15 10.08 4.52
N ARG A 67 12.34 10.93 5.18
CA ARG A 67 11.18 11.55 4.52
C ARG A 67 11.60 12.40 3.32
N ARG A 68 12.69 13.15 3.44
CA ARG A 68 13.25 13.92 2.32
C ARG A 68 13.68 13.00 1.18
N ARG A 69 14.40 11.90 1.45
CA ARG A 69 14.84 10.94 0.43
C ARG A 69 13.67 10.42 -0.39
N ILE A 70 12.59 10.00 0.26
CA ILE A 70 11.38 9.50 -0.43
C ILE A 70 10.66 10.63 -1.16
N ALA A 71 10.54 11.82 -0.56
CA ALA A 71 9.92 12.96 -1.22
C ALA A 71 10.74 13.46 -2.44
N SER A 72 12.06 13.27 -2.41
CA SER A 72 12.98 13.73 -3.46
C SER A 72 13.27 12.69 -4.53
N VAL A 73 12.66 11.50 -4.49
CA VAL A 73 12.70 10.57 -5.64
C VAL A 73 11.98 11.28 -6.78
N ARG A 74 12.76 11.90 -7.68
CA ARG A 74 12.25 12.81 -8.72
C ARG A 74 11.65 12.00 -9.85
N SER A 75 10.43 12.33 -10.23
CA SER A 75 9.92 12.08 -11.57
C SER A 75 10.67 13.04 -12.50
N HIS A 76 11.59 12.53 -13.29
CA HIS A 76 12.53 13.37 -14.03
C HIS A 76 11.84 14.10 -15.21
N ASP A 77 12.22 15.37 -15.43
CA ASP A 77 11.87 16.14 -16.63
C ASP A 77 12.59 15.54 -17.86
N PRO A 78 11.97 15.42 -19.05
CA PRO A 78 12.49 14.67 -20.20
C PRO A 78 13.77 15.22 -20.86
N SER A 79 14.56 16.07 -20.20
CA SER A 79 15.62 16.88 -20.83
C SER A 79 17.04 16.68 -20.25
N GLY A 80 17.27 15.72 -19.36
CA GLY A 80 18.58 15.48 -18.72
C GLY A 80 19.19 14.12 -19.04
N ALA A 81 20.31 14.10 -19.75
CA ALA A 81 21.06 12.89 -20.08
C ALA A 81 21.87 12.38 -18.86
N GLY A 82 21.56 11.17 -18.39
CA GLY A 82 22.35 10.45 -17.39
C GLY A 82 21.89 9.01 -17.22
N CYS A 83 22.81 8.04 -17.39
CA CYS A 83 22.54 6.60 -17.40
C CYS A 83 22.07 5.98 -16.06
N SER A 84 21.80 6.78 -15.03
CA SER A 84 21.20 6.35 -13.76
C SER A 84 19.74 6.77 -13.62
N GLY A 85 19.16 7.44 -14.63
CA GLY A 85 17.81 7.98 -14.60
C GLY A 85 16.72 6.90 -14.58
N ASP A 86 16.93 5.77 -15.26
CA ASP A 86 15.86 4.79 -15.51
C ASP A 86 15.32 4.12 -14.24
N GLN A 87 16.19 3.81 -13.26
CA GLN A 87 15.76 3.16 -12.01
C GLN A 87 15.06 4.13 -11.06
N ASP A 88 15.60 5.35 -10.92
CA ASP A 88 14.96 6.39 -10.11
C ASP A 88 13.63 6.84 -10.73
N GLU A 89 13.54 6.83 -12.06
CA GLU A 89 12.30 7.10 -12.79
C GLU A 89 11.26 5.99 -12.55
N GLU A 90 11.63 4.72 -12.72
CA GLU A 90 10.73 3.58 -12.43
C GLU A 90 10.24 3.61 -10.97
N LEU A 91 11.12 3.94 -10.03
CA LEU A 91 10.75 4.11 -8.62
C LEU A 91 9.81 5.29 -8.40
N SER A 92 10.07 6.44 -9.02
CA SER A 92 9.19 7.61 -8.93
C SER A 92 7.80 7.30 -9.47
N GLN A 93 7.73 6.63 -10.62
CA GLN A 93 6.48 6.20 -11.24
C GLN A 93 5.75 5.21 -10.34
N LEU A 94 6.45 4.21 -9.77
CA LEU A 94 5.82 3.25 -8.86
C LEU A 94 5.27 3.95 -7.61
N LEU A 95 6.01 4.89 -7.02
CA LEU A 95 5.61 5.62 -5.82
C LEU A 95 4.37 6.51 -6.05
N ASP A 96 4.28 7.15 -7.21
CA ASP A 96 3.22 8.13 -7.51
C ASP A 96 1.99 7.52 -8.20
N THR A 97 2.16 6.41 -8.93
CA THR A 97 1.06 5.76 -9.64
C THR A 97 0.46 4.59 -8.88
N THR A 98 1.16 3.99 -7.91
CA THR A 98 0.60 2.90 -7.12
C THR A 98 -0.36 3.47 -6.08
N LEU A 99 -1.60 2.97 -6.07
CA LEU A 99 -2.59 3.30 -5.05
C LEU A 99 -2.54 2.29 -3.90
N VAL A 100 -2.68 2.80 -2.68
CA VAL A 100 -2.77 2.02 -1.45
C VAL A 100 -4.16 2.25 -0.86
N GLY A 101 -4.98 1.21 -0.85
CA GLY A 101 -6.27 1.19 -0.18
C GLY A 101 -6.10 0.75 1.27
N ILE A 102 -6.48 1.60 2.22
CA ILE A 102 -6.37 1.34 3.65
C ILE A 102 -7.75 0.93 4.17
N LEU A 103 -7.86 -0.31 4.66
CA LEU A 103 -9.12 -0.85 5.19
C LEU A 103 -9.28 -0.57 6.69
N LYS A 104 -8.18 -0.74 7.43
CA LYS A 104 -8.09 -0.48 8.86
C LYS A 104 -6.87 0.38 9.12
N GLU A 105 -7.01 1.34 10.02
CA GLU A 105 -5.86 2.07 10.49
C GLU A 105 -4.94 1.12 11.27
N PRO A 106 -3.66 1.09 10.92
CA PRO A 106 -2.69 0.23 11.59
C PRO A 106 -2.48 0.66 13.04
N THR A 107 -2.64 -0.27 13.97
CA THR A 107 -2.49 -0.03 15.40
C THR A 107 -1.09 -0.41 15.88
N ALA A 108 -0.48 0.43 16.71
CA ALA A 108 0.92 0.27 17.16
C ALA A 108 1.21 -1.08 17.86
N GLY A 109 0.24 -1.65 18.57
CA GLY A 109 0.40 -2.95 19.22
C GLY A 109 0.52 -4.12 18.24
N CYS A 110 -0.17 -4.04 17.09
CA CYS A 110 -0.10 -5.07 16.06
C CYS A 110 1.25 -5.05 15.33
N ASP A 111 1.83 -3.86 15.13
CA ASP A 111 3.15 -3.70 14.50
C ASP A 111 4.27 -4.34 15.36
N GLN A 112 4.20 -4.22 16.69
CA GLN A 112 5.22 -4.82 17.58
C GLN A 112 5.18 -6.35 17.58
N GLU A 113 3.98 -6.95 17.63
CA GLU A 113 3.82 -8.41 17.57
C GLU A 113 4.31 -8.95 16.23
N ARG A 114 3.94 -8.31 15.11
CA ARG A 114 4.38 -8.70 13.78
C ARG A 114 5.89 -8.63 13.63
N ARG A 115 6.55 -7.63 14.23
CA ARG A 115 8.02 -7.51 14.22
C ARG A 115 8.67 -8.68 14.95
N ARG A 116 8.15 -9.06 16.12
CA ARG A 116 8.64 -10.22 16.88
C ARG A 116 8.47 -11.51 16.07
N GLU A 117 7.28 -11.74 15.53
CA GLU A 117 6.98 -12.92 14.70
C GLU A 117 7.86 -12.99 13.44
N LEU A 118 8.14 -11.85 12.78
CA LEU A 118 9.05 -11.79 11.63
C LEU A 118 10.49 -12.15 12.03
N ALA A 119 10.96 -11.66 13.18
CA ALA A 119 12.29 -11.98 13.70
C ALA A 119 12.41 -13.48 14.02
N GLU A 120 11.39 -14.06 14.67
CA GLU A 120 11.31 -15.50 14.94
C GLU A 120 11.26 -16.33 13.65
N PHE A 121 10.51 -15.86 12.65
CA PHE A 121 10.40 -16.51 11.34
C PHE A 121 11.74 -16.54 10.60
N THR A 122 12.46 -15.41 10.60
CA THR A 122 13.75 -15.25 9.91
C THR A 122 14.88 -15.99 10.62
N ALA A 123 14.84 -16.06 11.96
CA ALA A 123 15.81 -16.81 12.75
C ALA A 123 15.61 -18.34 12.73
N SER A 124 14.54 -18.85 12.10
CA SER A 124 14.20 -20.28 12.13
C SER A 124 15.25 -21.14 11.39
N PRO A 125 15.80 -22.20 12.04
CA PRO A 125 16.90 -23.00 11.49
C PRO A 125 16.53 -23.78 10.21
N ASP A 126 15.24 -24.09 10.00
CA ASP A 126 14.75 -24.74 8.78
C ASP A 126 15.02 -23.90 7.51
N ARG A 127 15.19 -22.57 7.65
CA ARG A 127 15.58 -21.68 6.54
C ARG A 127 17.09 -21.53 6.38
N SER A 128 17.85 -21.68 7.47
CA SER A 128 19.31 -21.70 7.43
C SER A 128 19.84 -22.85 6.54
N LEU A 129 19.13 -23.98 6.52
CA LEU A 129 19.45 -25.12 5.66
C LEU A 129 19.16 -24.87 4.16
N LEU A 130 18.13 -24.09 3.82
CA LEU A 130 17.80 -23.73 2.43
C LEU A 130 18.70 -22.60 1.89
N ALA A 131 19.25 -21.75 2.77
CA ALA A 131 20.22 -20.71 2.41
C ALA A 131 21.65 -21.25 2.22
N SER A 132 21.91 -22.52 2.55
CA SER A 132 23.25 -23.13 2.52
C SER A 132 23.73 -23.59 1.13
N THR A 133 22.97 -23.34 0.06
CA THR A 133 23.36 -23.66 -1.33
C THR A 133 23.66 -22.40 -2.13
N ASP A 134 24.92 -21.94 -2.19
CA ASP A 134 25.57 -20.97 -3.11
C ASP A 134 24.87 -19.62 -3.43
N THR A 135 23.61 -19.43 -3.01
CA THR A 135 22.86 -18.20 -3.07
C THR A 135 23.14 -17.49 -1.76
N GLY A 136 23.71 -16.28 -1.83
CA GLY A 136 24.01 -15.46 -0.66
C GLY A 136 22.79 -15.17 0.24
N PRO A 137 22.95 -14.28 1.25
CA PRO A 137 21.89 -14.00 2.20
C PRO A 137 20.55 -13.70 1.51
N PRO A 138 19.44 -14.28 2.00
CA PRO A 138 18.13 -14.04 1.43
C PRO A 138 17.80 -12.54 1.42
N CYS A 139 17.16 -12.07 0.34
CA CYS A 139 16.74 -10.68 0.23
C CYS A 139 15.71 -10.35 1.33
N PRO A 140 15.89 -9.30 2.16
CA PRO A 140 14.98 -8.99 3.26
C PRO A 140 13.52 -8.79 2.82
N GLN A 141 13.32 -8.16 1.65
CA GLN A 141 11.99 -8.00 1.06
C GLN A 141 11.34 -9.36 0.74
N ALA A 142 12.13 -10.35 0.31
CA ALA A 142 11.60 -11.67 0.04
C ALA A 142 11.23 -12.44 1.30
N GLU A 143 11.95 -12.22 2.40
CA GLU A 143 11.62 -12.77 3.71
C GLU A 143 10.31 -12.19 4.25
N ILE A 144 10.11 -10.87 4.12
CA ILE A 144 8.85 -10.21 4.50
C ILE A 144 7.67 -10.83 3.73
N VAL A 145 7.80 -10.99 2.41
CA VAL A 145 6.73 -11.57 1.58
C VAL A 145 6.44 -13.01 1.98
N ASP A 146 7.48 -13.81 2.21
CA ASP A 146 7.35 -15.19 2.67
C ASP A 146 6.67 -15.28 4.04
N TYR A 147 7.09 -14.44 4.97
CA TYR A 147 6.51 -14.31 6.29
C TYR A 147 5.02 -13.95 6.20
N VAL A 148 4.66 -12.95 5.39
CA VAL A 148 3.25 -12.55 5.20
C VAL A 148 2.41 -13.71 4.67
N VAL A 149 2.89 -14.42 3.64
CA VAL A 149 2.16 -15.59 3.10
C VAL A 149 2.01 -16.66 4.17
N SER A 150 3.09 -17.02 4.87
CA SER A 150 3.09 -18.01 5.96
C SER A 150 2.05 -17.67 7.03
N THR A 151 2.09 -16.43 7.52
CA THR A 151 1.21 -15.94 8.58
C THR A 151 -0.24 -15.85 8.13
N LEU A 152 -0.53 -15.49 6.88
CA LEU A 152 -1.89 -15.53 6.34
C LEU A 152 -2.48 -16.95 6.35
N PHE A 153 -1.66 -17.96 6.07
CA PHE A 153 -2.07 -19.36 6.23
C PHE A 153 -2.23 -19.73 7.71
N ASN A 154 -1.34 -19.30 8.61
CA ASN A 154 -1.46 -19.66 10.03
C ASN A 154 -2.66 -19.00 10.73
N ARG A 155 -3.07 -17.79 10.30
CA ARG A 155 -4.24 -17.07 10.84
C ARG A 155 -5.58 -17.64 10.38
N SER A 156 -5.61 -18.41 9.30
CA SER A 156 -6.84 -19.05 8.85
C SER A 156 -7.16 -20.26 9.76
N THR A 157 -8.08 -20.06 10.69
CA THR A 157 -8.48 -21.00 11.75
C THR A 157 -8.91 -22.38 11.27
N PHE A 158 -9.36 -22.50 10.01
CA PHE A 158 -9.79 -23.77 9.44
C PHE A 158 -8.82 -24.22 8.35
N SER A 159 -8.27 -25.44 8.49
CA SER A 159 -7.34 -26.06 7.54
C SER A 159 -7.90 -26.11 6.11
N TYR A 160 -9.22 -26.21 5.97
CA TYR A 160 -9.94 -26.29 4.70
C TYR A 160 -10.26 -24.93 4.05
N GLN A 161 -10.24 -23.83 4.81
CA GLN A 161 -10.50 -22.51 4.25
C GLN A 161 -9.18 -21.90 3.78
N ARG A 162 -9.12 -21.51 2.51
CA ARG A 162 -8.00 -20.73 1.99
C ARG A 162 -8.09 -19.30 2.52
N PRO A 163 -6.97 -18.68 2.94
CA PRO A 163 -6.97 -17.28 3.30
C PRO A 163 -7.48 -16.43 2.13
N LYS A 164 -8.39 -15.49 2.38
CA LYS A 164 -8.95 -14.58 1.38
C LYS A 164 -7.97 -13.43 1.08
N HIS A 165 -6.82 -13.75 0.47
CA HIS A 165 -5.77 -12.79 0.19
C HIS A 165 -5.06 -13.12 -1.13
N ILE A 166 -4.76 -12.12 -1.95
CA ILE A 166 -4.18 -12.35 -3.29
C ILE A 166 -2.81 -13.05 -3.23
N LEU A 167 -2.03 -12.75 -2.19
CA LEU A 167 -0.70 -13.36 -2.00
C LEU A 167 -0.75 -14.86 -1.66
N THR A 168 -1.89 -15.41 -1.23
CA THR A 168 -2.01 -16.85 -0.95
C THR A 168 -2.50 -17.65 -2.15
N HIS A 169 -2.88 -17.00 -3.25
CA HIS A 169 -3.28 -17.69 -4.48
C HIS A 169 -2.12 -18.52 -5.04
N GLY A 170 -2.41 -19.74 -5.49
CA GLY A 170 -1.39 -20.67 -5.99
C GLY A 170 -0.64 -21.44 -4.91
N PHE A 171 -0.86 -21.12 -3.62
CA PHE A 171 -0.31 -21.86 -2.48
C PHE A 171 -1.38 -22.73 -1.81
N GLU A 172 -0.93 -23.82 -1.21
CA GLU A 172 -1.75 -24.73 -0.41
C GLU A 172 -1.01 -25.19 0.84
N ARG A 173 -1.73 -25.58 1.89
CA ARG A 173 -1.12 -26.29 3.01
C ARG A 173 -0.65 -27.66 2.55
N ALA A 174 0.53 -28.07 3.00
CA ALA A 174 1.05 -29.40 2.73
C ALA A 174 0.17 -30.44 3.42
N ASN A 175 -0.54 -31.27 2.65
CA ASN A 175 -1.23 -32.45 3.18
C ASN A 175 -0.25 -33.62 3.28
N GLY A 176 -0.43 -34.51 4.27
CA GLY A 176 0.45 -35.67 4.49
C GLY A 176 0.63 -36.59 3.27
N LEU A 177 -0.35 -36.63 2.36
CA LEU A 177 -0.28 -37.36 1.09
C LEU A 177 0.56 -36.66 -0.01
N GLN A 178 0.82 -35.36 0.12
CA GLN A 178 1.59 -34.57 -0.87
C GLN A 178 3.10 -34.58 -0.60
N ALA A 179 3.53 -35.00 0.59
CA ALA A 179 4.95 -35.13 0.94
C ALA A 179 5.67 -36.21 0.10
N THR A 180 4.93 -37.14 -0.50
CA THR A 180 5.47 -38.25 -1.31
C THR A 180 5.46 -37.98 -2.82
N THR A 181 4.68 -37.00 -3.29
CA THR A 181 4.55 -36.69 -4.72
C THR A 181 5.38 -35.45 -5.07
N ARG A 182 6.70 -35.60 -5.03
CA ARG A 182 7.69 -34.54 -5.33
C ARG A 182 7.63 -33.98 -6.76
N ASN A 183 6.86 -34.60 -7.66
CA ASN A 183 7.01 -34.37 -9.10
C ASN A 183 6.23 -33.18 -9.65
N ASN A 184 5.35 -32.51 -8.88
CA ASN A 184 4.52 -31.40 -9.39
C ASN A 184 4.44 -30.18 -8.45
N THR A 185 5.28 -30.11 -7.41
CA THR A 185 5.31 -28.99 -6.46
C THR A 185 6.47 -28.07 -6.79
N LEU A 186 6.18 -26.78 -7.02
CA LEU A 186 7.22 -25.77 -7.19
C LEU A 186 7.98 -25.59 -5.87
N ALA A 187 9.28 -25.29 -5.96
CA ALA A 187 10.09 -25.00 -4.77
C ALA A 187 9.45 -23.86 -3.97
N CYS A 188 9.08 -24.15 -2.73
CA CYS A 188 8.49 -23.20 -1.80
C CYS A 188 9.28 -23.24 -0.50
N SER A 189 9.86 -22.10 -0.11
CA SER A 189 10.64 -21.93 1.13
C SER A 189 9.76 -21.92 2.39
N LEU A 190 8.44 -22.11 2.27
CA LEU A 190 7.47 -21.96 3.34
C LEU A 190 7.19 -23.29 4.02
N ARG A 191 7.39 -23.35 5.33
CA ARG A 191 7.13 -24.57 6.12
C ARG A 191 5.65 -24.90 6.10
N GLY A 192 5.32 -26.14 5.74
CA GLY A 192 3.94 -26.62 5.71
C GLY A 192 3.07 -26.00 4.61
N ILE A 193 3.67 -25.26 3.66
CA ILE A 193 2.98 -24.65 2.52
C ILE A 193 3.70 -25.07 1.23
N VAL A 194 2.93 -25.50 0.24
CA VAL A 194 3.42 -25.88 -1.09
C VAL A 194 2.91 -24.91 -2.13
N ALA A 195 3.78 -24.57 -3.09
CA ALA A 195 3.40 -23.79 -4.26
C ALA A 195 2.94 -24.74 -5.38
N ARG A 196 1.66 -24.68 -5.72
CA ARG A 196 1.08 -25.45 -6.83
C ARG A 196 1.12 -24.71 -8.15
N PHE A 197 0.92 -23.39 -8.08
CA PHE A 197 0.94 -22.51 -9.23
C PHE A 197 1.80 -21.29 -8.91
N PRO A 198 2.52 -20.73 -9.91
CA PRO A 198 3.32 -19.55 -9.69
C PRO A 198 2.41 -18.36 -9.34
N ASN A 199 2.71 -17.68 -8.24
CA ASN A 199 2.04 -16.44 -7.88
C ASN A 199 2.87 -15.24 -8.36
N LYS A 200 2.44 -14.63 -9.47
CA LYS A 200 3.11 -13.47 -10.07
C LYS A 200 3.18 -12.27 -9.12
N ASN A 201 2.19 -12.09 -8.24
CA ASN A 201 2.20 -11.02 -7.24
C ASN A 201 3.35 -11.19 -6.26
N VAL A 202 3.47 -12.39 -5.71
CA VAL A 202 4.56 -12.75 -4.79
C VAL A 202 5.90 -12.61 -5.48
N GLN A 203 6.04 -13.06 -6.73
CA GLN A 203 7.28 -12.90 -7.49
C GLN A 203 7.64 -11.42 -7.75
N SER A 204 6.65 -10.58 -8.06
CA SER A 204 6.84 -9.15 -8.29
C SER A 204 7.27 -8.43 -7.01
N LEU A 205 6.61 -8.71 -5.87
CA LEU A 205 6.96 -8.10 -4.58
C LEU A 205 8.36 -8.47 -4.07
N LYS A 206 8.95 -9.55 -4.58
CA LYS A 206 10.29 -10.05 -4.21
C LYS A 206 11.43 -9.48 -5.05
N ARG A 207 11.13 -8.62 -6.03
CA ARG A 207 12.10 -8.06 -6.98
C ARG A 207 12.03 -6.54 -6.98
N ALA A 208 12.94 -5.89 -7.70
CA ALA A 208 12.83 -4.48 -8.03
C ALA A 208 11.47 -4.21 -8.73
N PRO A 209 10.80 -3.08 -8.46
CA PRO A 209 11.29 -1.96 -7.65
C PRO A 209 10.97 -2.09 -6.13
N TRP A 210 10.27 -3.15 -5.72
CA TRP A 210 9.82 -3.32 -4.33
C TRP A 210 10.97 -3.55 -3.34
N THR A 211 12.04 -4.22 -3.77
CA THR A 211 13.27 -4.36 -2.99
C THR A 211 13.94 -3.02 -2.71
N ASP A 212 13.89 -2.11 -3.67
CA ASP A 212 14.55 -0.81 -3.58
C ASP A 212 13.74 0.14 -2.69
N ILE A 213 12.40 0.06 -2.76
CA ILE A 213 11.50 0.72 -1.81
C ILE A 213 11.86 0.34 -0.37
N LEU A 214 12.06 -0.96 -0.08
CA LEU A 214 12.46 -1.37 1.26
C LEU A 214 13.81 -0.74 1.67
N GLY A 215 14.77 -0.68 0.74
CA GLY A 215 16.06 0.00 0.94
C GLY A 215 15.93 1.51 1.25
N LEU A 216 14.90 2.19 0.74
CA LEU A 216 14.62 3.60 1.02
C LEU A 216 14.05 3.84 2.42
N LEU A 217 13.32 2.87 2.99
CA LEU A 217 12.64 3.02 4.29
C LEU A 217 13.59 2.91 5.50
N GLY A 218 14.72 2.21 5.32
CA GLY A 218 15.73 2.02 6.36
C GLY A 218 15.22 1.20 7.55
N SER A 219 15.60 1.58 8.77
CA SER A 219 15.44 0.77 10.00
C SER A 219 14.00 0.38 10.38
N ASN A 220 12.98 1.04 9.82
CA ASN A 220 11.57 0.73 10.06
C ASN A 220 10.88 0.14 8.82
N GLY A 221 11.66 -0.13 7.77
CA GLY A 221 11.14 -0.57 6.48
C GLY A 221 10.38 -1.87 6.56
N GLU A 222 10.91 -2.84 7.31
CA GLU A 222 10.28 -4.15 7.45
C GLU A 222 8.89 -4.05 8.08
N ASP A 223 8.72 -3.23 9.12
CA ASP A 223 7.42 -3.01 9.76
C ASP A 223 6.43 -2.35 8.80
N ILE A 224 6.87 -1.30 8.10
CA ILE A 224 6.04 -0.55 7.16
C ILE A 224 5.58 -1.45 6.02
N MET A 225 6.51 -2.23 5.44
CA MET A 225 6.22 -3.18 4.36
C MET A 225 5.33 -4.33 4.83
N THR A 226 5.59 -4.87 6.03
CA THR A 226 4.76 -5.91 6.63
C THR A 226 3.32 -5.43 6.80
N SER A 227 3.12 -4.24 7.36
CA SER A 227 1.78 -3.70 7.59
C SER A 227 1.10 -3.25 6.29
N LEU A 228 1.87 -2.78 5.29
CA LEU A 228 1.35 -2.56 3.93
C LEU A 228 0.75 -3.86 3.35
N LEU A 229 1.46 -4.99 3.48
CA LEU A 229 1.03 -6.25 2.88
C LEU A 229 -0.07 -6.99 3.65
N PHE A 230 -0.22 -6.75 4.96
CA PHE A 230 -1.32 -7.34 5.75
C PHE A 230 -2.61 -6.53 5.71
N ASP A 231 -2.52 -5.20 5.84
CA ASP A 231 -3.69 -4.37 6.17
C ASP A 231 -4.22 -3.58 4.96
N CYS A 232 -3.41 -3.44 3.91
CA CYS A 232 -3.74 -2.61 2.76
C CYS A 232 -3.97 -3.43 1.49
N GLY A 233 -4.79 -2.88 0.59
CA GLY A 233 -4.79 -3.26 -0.83
C GLY A 233 -3.74 -2.45 -1.57
N VAL A 234 -2.90 -3.12 -2.35
CA VAL A 234 -1.90 -2.45 -3.20
C VAL A 234 -2.33 -2.57 -4.64
N PHE A 235 -2.43 -1.45 -5.35
CA PHE A 235 -2.94 -1.35 -6.70
C PHE A 235 -1.92 -0.68 -7.60
N THR A 236 -1.27 -1.44 -8.47
CA THR A 236 -0.29 -0.90 -9.42
C THR A 236 -1.01 -0.44 -10.69
N ALA A 237 -0.64 0.73 -11.20
CA ALA A 237 -1.22 1.25 -12.44
C ALA A 237 -0.75 0.40 -13.63
N ILE A 238 -1.69 -0.07 -14.45
CA ILE A 238 -1.39 -0.58 -15.79
C ILE A 238 -1.45 0.59 -16.78
N ASP A 239 -2.48 1.42 -16.66
CA ASP A 239 -2.67 2.63 -17.45
C ASP A 239 -3.23 3.72 -16.54
N CYS A 240 -2.33 4.56 -16.02
CA CYS A 240 -2.69 5.63 -15.09
C CYS A 240 -3.62 6.67 -15.73
N ARG A 241 -3.50 6.91 -17.05
CA ARG A 241 -4.34 7.86 -17.78
C ARG A 241 -5.77 7.39 -17.91
N LYS A 242 -5.97 6.07 -18.01
CA LYS A 242 -7.31 5.45 -18.06
C LYS A 242 -7.83 5.02 -16.68
N GLY A 243 -7.04 5.21 -15.62
CA GLY A 243 -7.39 4.74 -14.28
C GLY A 243 -7.50 3.22 -14.18
N ILE A 244 -6.70 2.48 -14.97
CA ILE A 244 -6.72 1.01 -14.96
C ILE A 244 -5.63 0.52 -14.01
N TYR A 245 -6.07 -0.19 -12.97
CA TYR A 245 -5.19 -0.70 -11.92
C TYR A 245 -5.29 -2.21 -11.77
N TYR A 246 -4.15 -2.82 -11.42
CA TYR A 246 -4.03 -4.21 -11.05
C TYR A 246 -3.84 -4.34 -9.55
N GLN A 247 -4.61 -5.20 -8.90
CA GLN A 247 -4.45 -5.46 -7.47
C GLN A 247 -3.29 -6.45 -7.23
N LEU A 248 -2.19 -5.93 -6.68
CA LEU A 248 -0.98 -6.69 -6.35
C LEU A 248 -1.09 -7.40 -4.99
N SER A 249 -1.74 -6.77 -4.00
CA SER A 249 -1.87 -7.31 -2.65
C SER A 249 -3.21 -6.93 -2.02
N GLY A 250 -3.52 -7.56 -0.88
CA GLY A 250 -4.72 -7.34 -0.09
C GLY A 250 -5.81 -8.39 -0.31
N LYS A 251 -6.95 -8.15 0.35
CA LYS A 251 -8.18 -8.91 0.11
C LYS A 251 -8.71 -8.59 -1.29
N PRO A 252 -9.11 -9.58 -2.11
CA PRO A 252 -9.64 -9.31 -3.43
C PRO A 252 -10.88 -8.42 -3.37
N CYS A 253 -10.92 -7.33 -4.15
CA CYS A 253 -12.07 -6.42 -4.17
C CYS A 253 -13.39 -7.11 -4.55
N HIS A 254 -13.38 -8.20 -5.32
CA HIS A 254 -14.61 -8.93 -5.63
C HIS A 254 -15.19 -9.73 -4.45
N SER A 255 -14.41 -9.94 -3.38
CA SER A 255 -14.91 -10.57 -2.16
C SER A 255 -15.64 -9.50 -1.34
N ARG A 256 -16.98 -9.57 -1.31
CA ARG A 256 -17.80 -8.66 -0.50
C ARG A 256 -17.24 -8.57 0.93
N PRO A 257 -17.20 -7.38 1.55
CA PRO A 257 -16.98 -7.31 2.99
C PRO A 257 -18.11 -8.11 3.65
N SER A 258 -17.75 -9.17 4.37
CA SER A 258 -18.67 -9.76 5.34
C SER A 258 -18.88 -8.71 6.43
N GLU A 259 -20.11 -8.20 6.53
CA GLU A 259 -20.59 -7.45 7.70
C GLU A 259 -20.28 -8.19 9.01
#